data_AF-A0A146LS13-F1
#
_entry.id   AF-A0A146LS13-F1
#
_cell.length_a   1.000
_cell.length_b   1.000
_cell.length_c   1.000
_cell.angle_alpha   90.00
_cell.angle_beta   90.00
_cell.angle_gamma   90.00
#
_symmetry.space_group_name_H-M   'P 1'
#
loop_
_entity.id
_entity.type
_entity.pdbx_description
1 polymer ?
#
loop_
_entity_poly.entity_id
_entity_poly.type
_entity_poly.pdbx_seq_one_letter_code
_entity_poly.pdbx_strand_id
1 'polypeptide(L)'
;MEVSAFSIIVAAPILVYIAYRLFYWRFFRLASQWPGPKSYPIVGNAIDLLGPSDRIFDTLVTHLADFEDLGRLWIGPRFLAFLFHPDDVEMVLNSNDFLDKSVEYDFLRPWIGNGLLTSTGNVWRAHRRAIAPTFYASVLKDYMRKFNENAQGLVSELDRHTGAPLDIHDHMSVTITRTLLETAMGVDIEPKEKHLLHGYVSSVKELSNIIHYRHTKAWLRSDLVFSFSKYASSHKSLLNSIHKYTMDVLLKKKAEVQINNGCSNMKQIANRKIPNGEKDDMKASNGREPNKTEISGTEQRKLPFLESLIQKALVGDTFTLKDVHEQIDTFMFEGHDTASAATSMLMCSLASKPEIQEKCYDELQWVLGGTYRELTLEDLNEMKYLDR
;
A
#
# COMPACT_ATOMS: atom_id res chain seq x y z
N MET A 1 7.36 4.04 -61.90
CA MET A 1 7.29 4.86 -60.68
C MET A 1 7.89 4.06 -59.55
N GLU A 2 9.19 4.22 -59.32
CA GLU A 2 9.83 3.66 -58.12
C GLU A 2 9.35 4.48 -56.93
N VAL A 3 8.42 3.92 -56.15
CA VAL A 3 8.13 4.48 -54.83
C VAL A 3 9.40 4.25 -54.02
N SER A 4 10.18 5.31 -53.81
CA SER A 4 11.42 5.22 -53.05
C SER A 4 11.11 4.63 -51.67
N ALA A 5 11.98 3.75 -51.16
CA ALA A 5 11.80 3.15 -49.82
C ALA A 5 11.56 4.22 -48.74
N PHE A 6 12.12 5.40 -48.93
CA PHE A 6 11.87 6.60 -48.13
C PHE A 6 10.39 7.04 -48.10
N SER A 7 9.70 7.02 -49.25
CA SER A 7 8.28 7.37 -49.35
C SER A 7 7.40 6.38 -48.58
N ILE A 8 7.76 5.10 -48.56
CA ILE A 8 7.04 4.07 -47.78
C ILE A 8 7.28 4.26 -46.27
N ILE A 9 8.52 4.55 -45.87
CA ILE A 9 8.90 4.80 -44.47
C ILE A 9 8.16 6.01 -43.88
N VAL A 10 7.85 7.04 -44.68
CA VAL A 10 7.11 8.23 -44.22
C VAL A 10 5.60 8.05 -44.36
N ALA A 11 5.11 7.49 -45.47
CA ALA A 11 3.68 7.35 -45.71
C ALA A 11 3.02 6.31 -44.79
N ALA A 12 3.71 5.19 -44.48
CA ALA A 12 3.13 4.14 -43.66
C ALA A 12 2.78 4.61 -42.22
N PRO A 13 3.66 5.30 -41.46
CA PRO A 13 3.31 5.84 -40.14
C PRO A 13 2.16 6.85 -40.19
N ILE A 14 2.08 7.68 -41.24
CA ILE A 14 1.01 8.66 -41.42
C ILE A 14 -0.33 7.94 -41.65
N LEU A 15 -0.36 6.94 -42.53
CA LEU A 15 -1.55 6.13 -42.78
C LEU A 15 -1.99 5.36 -41.53
N VAL A 16 -1.05 4.79 -40.77
CA VAL A 16 -1.32 4.14 -39.49
C VAL A 16 -1.91 5.13 -38.48
N TYR A 17 -1.36 6.34 -38.40
CA TYR A 17 -1.89 7.40 -37.53
C TYR A 17 -3.30 7.83 -37.93
N ILE A 18 -3.56 8.02 -39.23
CA ILE A 18 -4.90 8.37 -39.74
C ILE A 18 -5.88 7.23 -39.45
N ALA A 19 -5.51 5.97 -39.76
CA ALA A 19 -6.35 4.81 -39.47
C ALA A 19 -6.65 4.70 -37.97
N TYR A 20 -5.67 4.94 -37.11
CA TYR A 20 -5.84 5.01 -35.65
C TYR A 20 -6.83 6.12 -35.24
N ARG A 21 -6.68 7.34 -35.78
CA ARG A 21 -7.58 8.47 -35.50
C ARG A 21 -9.01 8.23 -35.98
N LEU A 22 -9.18 7.55 -37.11
CA LEU A 22 -10.49 7.18 -37.65
C LEU A 22 -11.13 6.05 -36.83
N PHE A 23 -10.36 5.02 -36.48
CA PHE A 23 -10.84 3.90 -35.67
C PHE A 23 -11.32 4.37 -34.28
N TYR A 24 -10.58 5.28 -33.64
CA TYR A 24 -10.92 5.87 -32.34
C TYR A 24 -11.65 7.23 -32.47
N TRP A 25 -12.30 7.51 -33.59
CA TRP A 25 -12.88 8.84 -33.86
C TRP A 25 -13.89 9.29 -32.79
N ARG A 26 -14.78 8.39 -32.33
CA ARG A 26 -15.74 8.70 -31.27
C ARG A 26 -15.04 9.14 -29.98
N PHE A 27 -13.98 8.43 -29.60
CA PHE A 27 -13.19 8.76 -28.41
C PHE A 27 -12.54 10.13 -28.55
N PHE A 28 -11.84 10.40 -29.67
CA PHE A 28 -11.23 11.70 -29.91
C PHE A 28 -12.25 12.84 -29.97
N ARG A 29 -13.45 12.59 -30.50
CA ARG A 29 -14.55 13.57 -30.51
C ARG A 29 -15.03 13.91 -29.11
N LEU A 30 -15.16 12.93 -28.22
CA LEU A 30 -15.55 13.17 -26.82
C LEU A 30 -14.40 13.83 -26.04
N ALA A 31 -13.17 13.31 -26.18
CA ALA A 31 -11.98 13.88 -25.56
C ALA A 31 -11.71 15.32 -26.03
N SER A 32 -12.12 15.68 -27.26
CA SER A 32 -11.99 17.06 -27.76
C SER A 32 -12.83 18.08 -26.99
N GLN A 33 -13.94 17.64 -26.36
CA GLN A 33 -14.83 18.49 -25.56
C GLN A 33 -14.27 18.79 -24.17
N TRP A 34 -13.30 18.01 -23.70
CA TRP A 34 -12.65 18.25 -22.41
C TRP A 34 -11.73 19.48 -22.48
N PRO A 35 -11.80 20.40 -21.52
CA PRO A 35 -10.88 21.53 -21.43
C PRO A 35 -9.48 21.07 -21.03
N GLY A 36 -8.45 21.72 -21.57
CA GLY A 36 -7.05 21.41 -21.28
C GLY A 36 -6.09 22.17 -22.21
N PRO A 37 -4.78 22.18 -21.93
CA PRO A 37 -3.81 22.90 -22.73
C PRO A 37 -3.75 22.37 -24.16
N LYS A 38 -3.21 23.20 -25.05
CA LYS A 38 -2.94 22.79 -26.44
C LYS A 38 -1.97 21.61 -26.42
N SER A 39 -2.26 20.60 -27.24
CA SER A 39 -1.44 19.38 -27.34
C SER A 39 -0.83 19.25 -28.72
N TYR A 40 0.41 18.78 -28.79
CA TYR A 40 1.10 18.55 -30.05
C TYR A 40 0.64 17.24 -30.71
N PRO A 41 0.64 17.15 -32.05
CA PRO A 41 0.40 15.88 -32.73
C PRO A 41 1.36 14.78 -32.25
N ILE A 42 0.85 13.57 -32.09
CA ILE A 42 1.59 12.35 -31.71
C ILE A 42 2.11 12.34 -30.26
N VAL A 43 2.77 13.40 -29.78
CA VAL A 43 3.42 13.45 -28.45
C VAL A 43 2.54 14.07 -27.36
N GLY A 44 1.50 14.81 -27.72
CA GLY A 44 0.61 15.47 -26.76
C GLY A 44 1.33 16.59 -26.00
N ASN A 45 1.22 16.56 -24.68
CA ASN A 45 1.88 17.42 -23.69
C ASN A 45 3.14 16.76 -23.08
N ALA A 46 3.62 15.65 -23.62
CA ALA A 46 4.77 14.94 -23.05
C ALA A 46 6.06 15.79 -23.02
N ILE A 47 6.20 16.75 -23.95
CA ILE A 47 7.34 17.68 -24.01
C ILE A 47 7.30 18.65 -22.83
N ASP A 48 6.09 19.09 -22.44
CA ASP A 48 5.88 20.02 -21.33
C ASP A 48 6.28 19.38 -19.99
N LEU A 49 6.23 18.05 -19.92
CA LEU A 49 6.61 17.24 -18.75
C LEU A 49 8.09 16.82 -18.76
N LEU A 50 8.91 17.33 -19.68
CA LEU A 50 10.35 17.12 -19.65
C LEU A 50 10.97 17.98 -18.55
N GLY A 51 11.76 17.35 -17.68
CA GLY A 51 12.45 18.04 -16.61
C GLY A 51 12.75 17.12 -15.44
N PRO A 52 13.34 17.66 -14.35
CA PRO A 52 13.52 16.94 -13.09
C PRO A 52 12.21 16.32 -12.58
N SER A 53 12.28 15.13 -11.98
CA SER A 53 11.07 14.39 -11.57
C SER A 53 10.29 15.08 -10.45
N ASP A 54 11.00 15.78 -9.57
CA ASP A 54 10.48 16.63 -8.49
C ASP A 54 9.68 17.84 -8.98
N ARG A 55 9.84 18.26 -10.25
CA ARG A 55 9.12 19.39 -10.83
C ARG A 55 7.87 19.02 -11.59
N ILE A 56 7.65 17.74 -11.88
CA ILE A 56 6.53 17.33 -12.74
C ILE A 56 5.19 17.62 -12.10
N PHE A 57 5.07 17.48 -10.77
CA PHE A 57 3.85 17.85 -10.08
C PHE A 57 3.54 19.35 -10.21
N ASP A 58 4.52 20.22 -9.95
CA ASP A 58 4.39 21.67 -10.14
C ASP A 58 3.98 22.02 -11.58
N THR A 59 4.61 21.37 -12.56
CA THR A 59 4.29 21.54 -13.98
C THR A 59 2.85 21.14 -14.28
N LEU A 60 2.39 19.98 -13.77
CA LEU A 60 1.02 19.51 -13.96
C LEU A 60 0.01 20.49 -13.36
N VAL A 61 0.24 20.92 -12.11
CA VAL A 61 -0.61 21.92 -11.44
C VAL A 61 -0.65 23.22 -12.23
N THR A 62 0.50 23.73 -12.69
CA THR A 62 0.57 24.96 -13.48
C THR A 62 -0.19 24.85 -14.80
N HIS A 63 -0.05 23.73 -15.51
CA HIS A 63 -0.76 23.51 -16.79
C HIS A 63 -2.26 23.31 -16.62
N LEU A 64 -2.70 22.94 -15.41
CA LEU A 64 -4.09 22.64 -15.12
C LEU A 64 -4.81 23.73 -14.32
N ALA A 65 -4.07 24.72 -13.80
CA ALA A 65 -4.58 25.76 -12.90
C ALA A 65 -5.69 26.63 -13.51
N ASP A 66 -5.66 26.84 -14.83
CA ASP A 66 -6.66 27.65 -15.53
C ASP A 66 -7.99 26.90 -15.80
N PHE A 67 -8.08 25.62 -15.41
CA PHE A 67 -9.27 24.81 -15.62
C PHE A 67 -9.96 24.51 -14.29
N GLU A 68 -11.21 24.95 -14.16
CA GLU A 68 -11.95 24.92 -12.89
C GLU A 68 -12.46 23.52 -12.52
N ASP A 69 -13.26 22.88 -13.38
CA ASP A 69 -13.95 21.62 -13.02
C ASP A 69 -13.26 20.37 -13.56
N LEU A 70 -12.78 20.45 -14.79
CA LEU A 70 -12.22 19.33 -15.56
C LEU A 70 -10.92 19.77 -16.20
N GLY A 71 -10.00 18.83 -16.39
CA GLY A 71 -8.78 19.06 -17.14
C GLY A 71 -8.43 17.85 -17.98
N ARG A 72 -7.71 18.07 -19.09
CA ARG A 72 -7.11 16.97 -19.87
C ARG A 72 -5.64 17.20 -20.11
N LEU A 73 -4.88 16.12 -20.18
CA LEU A 73 -3.56 16.10 -20.80
C LEU A 73 -3.43 14.93 -21.75
N TRP A 74 -2.57 15.09 -22.75
CA TRP A 74 -2.18 14.00 -23.63
C TRP A 74 -0.73 13.61 -23.35
N ILE A 75 -0.44 12.33 -23.12
CA ILE A 75 0.94 11.83 -23.09
C ILE A 75 1.05 10.81 -24.22
N GLY A 76 1.57 11.27 -25.35
CA GLY A 76 1.52 10.50 -26.59
C GLY A 76 0.05 10.21 -27.00
N PRO A 77 -0.31 8.93 -27.22
CA PRO A 77 -1.70 8.53 -27.49
C PRO A 77 -2.58 8.42 -26.24
N ARG A 78 -2.02 8.59 -25.02
CA ARG A 78 -2.77 8.42 -23.77
C ARG A 78 -3.46 9.71 -23.38
N PHE A 79 -4.74 9.61 -23.08
CA PHE A 79 -5.57 10.68 -22.54
C PHE A 79 -5.60 10.55 -21.02
N LEU A 80 -5.26 11.64 -20.31
CA LEU A 80 -5.38 11.75 -18.87
C LEU A 80 -6.51 12.73 -18.59
N ALA A 81 -7.54 12.24 -17.91
CA ALA A 81 -8.64 13.04 -17.39
C ALA A 81 -8.30 13.47 -15.96
N PHE A 82 -8.44 14.77 -15.69
CA PHE A 82 -8.33 15.37 -14.37
C PHE A 82 -9.71 15.86 -13.96
N LEU A 83 -10.14 15.47 -12.76
CA LEU A 83 -11.41 15.84 -12.16
C LEU A 83 -11.10 16.70 -10.94
N PHE A 84 -11.64 17.90 -10.91
CA PHE A 84 -11.46 18.85 -9.81
C PHE A 84 -12.77 19.10 -9.07
N HIS A 85 -13.91 19.04 -9.76
CA HIS A 85 -15.21 19.20 -9.14
C HIS A 85 -15.54 17.99 -8.23
N PRO A 86 -15.93 18.21 -6.94
CA PRO A 86 -16.20 17.12 -6.01
C PRO A 86 -17.25 16.11 -6.49
N ASP A 87 -18.33 16.57 -7.12
CA ASP A 87 -19.40 15.69 -7.62
C ASP A 87 -18.89 14.70 -8.70
N ASP A 88 -17.99 15.15 -9.58
CA ASP A 88 -17.40 14.29 -10.61
C ASP A 88 -16.43 13.27 -10.00
N VAL A 89 -15.64 13.70 -9.01
CA VAL A 89 -14.75 12.81 -8.26
C VAL A 89 -15.57 11.77 -7.50
N GLU A 90 -16.64 12.17 -6.82
CA GLU A 90 -17.55 11.27 -6.12
C GLU A 90 -18.18 10.24 -7.07
N MET A 91 -18.67 10.69 -8.22
CA MET A 91 -19.26 9.82 -9.24
C MET A 91 -18.29 8.72 -9.68
N VAL A 92 -17.02 9.06 -9.91
CA VAL A 92 -15.99 8.09 -10.32
C VAL A 92 -15.59 7.17 -9.17
N LEU A 93 -15.35 7.70 -7.98
CA LEU A 93 -14.90 6.92 -6.83
C LEU A 93 -15.98 5.97 -6.27
N ASN A 94 -17.26 6.29 -6.43
CA ASN A 94 -18.38 5.43 -6.03
C ASN A 94 -18.77 4.38 -7.10
N SER A 95 -18.22 4.48 -8.31
CA SER A 95 -18.53 3.54 -9.39
C SER A 95 -17.77 2.22 -9.24
N ASN A 96 -18.46 1.11 -9.51
CA ASN A 96 -17.85 -0.22 -9.61
C ASN A 96 -17.17 -0.47 -10.96
N ASP A 97 -17.23 0.48 -11.89
CA ASP A 97 -16.64 0.35 -13.23
C ASP A 97 -15.15 0.75 -13.25
N PHE A 98 -14.70 1.56 -12.28
CA PHE A 98 -13.32 2.08 -12.18
C PHE A 98 -12.49 1.44 -11.07
N LEU A 99 -12.69 0.13 -10.85
CA LEU A 99 -11.96 -0.62 -9.82
C LEU A 99 -10.51 -0.95 -10.23
N ASP A 100 -10.26 -1.05 -11.53
CA ASP A 100 -8.95 -1.45 -12.05
C ASP A 100 -7.99 -0.24 -12.09
N LYS A 101 -6.76 -0.46 -11.63
CA LYS A 101 -5.72 0.56 -11.65
C LYS A 101 -5.18 0.79 -13.05
N SER A 102 -4.62 1.99 -13.25
CA SER A 102 -3.99 2.35 -14.51
C SER A 102 -2.69 1.57 -14.74
N VAL A 103 -2.24 1.55 -15.99
CA VAL A 103 -1.01 0.86 -16.43
C VAL A 103 0.27 1.36 -15.74
N GLU A 104 0.23 2.54 -15.10
CA GLU A 104 1.32 3.05 -14.25
C GLU A 104 1.61 2.14 -13.06
N TYR A 105 0.62 1.38 -12.59
CA TYR A 105 0.77 0.40 -11.51
C TYR A 105 1.50 -0.87 -11.98
N ASP A 106 1.63 -1.11 -13.28
CA ASP A 106 2.40 -2.26 -13.79
C ASP A 106 3.88 -2.17 -13.42
N PHE A 107 4.40 -0.95 -13.18
CA PHE A 107 5.77 -0.76 -12.68
C PHE A 107 5.97 -1.23 -11.24
N LEU A 108 4.89 -1.37 -10.46
CA LEU A 108 4.91 -1.91 -9.10
C LEU A 108 4.78 -3.44 -9.07
N ARG A 109 4.23 -4.07 -10.12
CA ARG A 109 4.01 -5.53 -10.16
C ARG A 109 5.27 -6.38 -9.90
N PRO A 110 6.47 -6.03 -10.39
CA PRO A 110 7.68 -6.78 -10.04
C PRO A 110 8.03 -6.74 -8.55
N TRP A 111 7.52 -5.74 -7.82
CA TRP A 111 7.74 -5.57 -6.40
C TRP A 111 6.64 -6.22 -5.56
N ILE A 112 5.40 -5.76 -5.72
CA ILE A 112 4.27 -6.14 -4.84
C ILE A 112 3.33 -7.16 -5.46
N GLY A 113 3.69 -7.71 -6.62
CA GLY A 113 2.95 -8.76 -7.31
C GLY A 113 1.52 -8.35 -7.68
N ASN A 114 0.58 -9.27 -7.46
CA ASN A 114 -0.85 -9.09 -7.63
C ASN A 114 -1.54 -8.91 -6.26
N GLY A 115 -0.91 -8.12 -5.39
CA GLY A 115 -1.43 -7.75 -4.09
C GLY A 115 -2.67 -6.84 -4.15
N LEU A 116 -3.12 -6.34 -3.00
CA LEU A 116 -4.38 -5.57 -2.92
C LEU A 116 -4.38 -4.31 -3.80
N LEU A 117 -3.22 -3.67 -3.99
CA LEU A 117 -3.09 -2.46 -4.79
C LEU A 117 -3.23 -2.70 -6.31
N THR A 118 -2.67 -3.81 -6.79
CA THR A 118 -2.47 -4.10 -8.23
C THR A 118 -3.40 -5.18 -8.78
N SER A 119 -4.08 -5.91 -7.90
CA SER A 119 -5.11 -6.89 -8.27
C SER A 119 -6.36 -6.23 -8.82
N THR A 120 -7.07 -6.99 -9.66
CA THR A 120 -8.26 -6.52 -10.38
C THR A 120 -9.44 -7.48 -10.21
N GLY A 121 -10.63 -7.00 -10.57
CA GLY A 121 -11.84 -7.82 -10.65
C GLY A 121 -12.14 -8.68 -9.42
N ASN A 122 -12.37 -9.98 -9.64
CA ASN A 122 -12.80 -10.89 -8.56
C ASN A 122 -11.70 -11.20 -7.54
N VAL A 123 -10.43 -11.19 -7.96
CA VAL A 123 -9.29 -11.42 -7.05
C VAL A 123 -9.23 -10.28 -6.04
N TRP A 124 -9.29 -9.04 -6.53
CA TRP A 124 -9.32 -7.86 -5.66
C TRP A 124 -10.50 -7.91 -4.68
N ARG A 125 -11.71 -8.21 -5.15
CA ARG A 125 -12.91 -8.30 -4.28
C ARG A 125 -12.76 -9.36 -3.20
N ALA A 126 -12.23 -10.53 -3.53
CA ALA A 126 -12.01 -11.62 -2.59
C ALA A 126 -10.96 -11.23 -1.54
N HIS A 127 -9.81 -10.73 -1.97
CA HIS A 127 -8.73 -10.30 -1.08
C HIS A 127 -9.17 -9.15 -0.18
N ARG A 128 -9.81 -8.11 -0.73
CA ARG A 128 -10.33 -6.97 0.04
C ARG A 128 -11.29 -7.39 1.13
N ARG A 129 -12.24 -8.28 0.81
CA ARG A 129 -13.23 -8.80 1.76
C ARG A 129 -12.57 -9.59 2.88
N ALA A 130 -11.55 -10.39 2.57
CA ALA A 130 -10.86 -11.19 3.57
C ALA A 130 -9.94 -10.35 4.47
N ILE A 131 -9.35 -9.28 3.94
CA ILE A 131 -8.38 -8.43 4.64
C ILE A 131 -9.07 -7.35 5.50
N ALA A 132 -10.13 -6.73 5.01
CA ALA A 132 -10.77 -5.57 5.67
C ALA A 132 -11.06 -5.75 7.18
N PRO A 133 -11.54 -6.91 7.67
CA PRO A 133 -11.82 -7.11 9.10
C PRO A 133 -10.59 -6.97 10.02
N THR A 134 -9.38 -7.14 9.49
CA THR A 134 -8.12 -7.04 10.26
C THR A 134 -7.75 -5.60 10.62
N PHE A 135 -8.41 -4.61 10.01
CA PHE A 135 -8.21 -3.18 10.26
C PHE A 135 -9.37 -2.53 11.03
N TYR A 136 -10.29 -3.32 11.58
CA TYR A 136 -11.37 -2.79 12.41
C TYR A 136 -10.82 -2.26 13.75
N ALA A 137 -11.45 -1.21 14.28
CA ALA A 137 -11.01 -0.53 15.51
C ALA A 137 -10.75 -1.48 16.69
N SER A 138 -11.52 -2.56 16.80
CA SER A 138 -11.32 -3.59 17.83
C SER A 138 -9.97 -4.31 17.75
N VAL A 139 -9.38 -4.42 16.55
CA VAL A 139 -8.02 -4.99 16.36
C VAL A 139 -6.97 -3.91 16.62
N LEU A 140 -7.23 -2.68 16.15
CA LEU A 140 -6.31 -1.56 16.32
C LEU A 140 -6.08 -1.18 17.79
N LYS A 141 -7.07 -1.42 18.67
CA LYS A 141 -6.90 -1.21 20.12
C LYS A 141 -5.72 -2.01 20.69
N ASP A 142 -5.47 -3.21 20.17
CA ASP A 142 -4.35 -4.05 20.61
C ASP A 142 -2.99 -3.52 20.13
N TYR A 143 -2.98 -2.60 19.15
CA TYR A 143 -1.76 -1.97 18.62
C TYR A 143 -1.30 -0.77 19.44
N MET A 144 -2.18 -0.18 20.26
CA MET A 144 -1.86 1.03 21.04
C MET A 144 -0.62 0.87 21.92
N ARG A 145 -0.45 -0.30 22.55
CA ARG A 145 0.76 -0.57 23.34
C ARG A 145 2.03 -0.44 22.50
N LYS A 146 2.04 -1.06 21.32
CA LYS A 146 3.18 -1.00 20.38
C LYS A 146 3.40 0.40 19.80
N PHE A 147 2.33 1.18 19.61
CA PHE A 147 2.46 2.59 19.22
C PHE A 147 3.16 3.41 20.30
N ASN A 148 2.75 3.26 21.57
CA ASN A 148 3.39 3.95 22.69
C ASN A 148 4.86 3.53 22.87
N GLU A 149 5.16 2.22 22.86
CA GLU A 149 6.52 1.70 22.98
C GLU A 149 7.44 2.25 21.88
N ASN A 150 6.99 2.24 20.62
CA ASN A 150 7.79 2.72 19.49
C ASN A 150 7.93 4.26 19.48
N ALA A 151 6.89 5.00 19.85
CA ALA A 151 6.96 6.45 19.97
C ALA A 151 7.92 6.91 21.08
N GLN A 152 7.89 6.27 22.25
CA GLN A 152 8.85 6.54 23.34
C GLN A 152 10.29 6.21 22.93
N GLY A 153 10.47 5.12 22.18
CA GLY A 153 11.77 4.75 21.61
C GLY A 153 12.31 5.81 20.65
N LEU A 154 11.45 6.38 19.80
CA LEU A 154 11.81 7.49 18.92
C LEU A 154 12.22 8.74 19.71
N VAL A 155 11.41 9.17 20.69
CA VAL A 155 11.74 10.33 21.54
C VAL A 155 13.09 10.14 22.22
N SER A 156 13.34 8.96 22.78
CA SER A 156 14.62 8.61 23.42
C SER A 156 15.82 8.62 22.45
N GLU A 157 15.58 8.37 21.15
CA GLU A 157 16.60 8.45 20.10
C GLU A 157 16.88 9.91 19.71
N LEU A 158 15.82 10.72 19.59
CA LEU A 158 15.91 12.14 19.26
C LEU A 158 16.54 12.98 20.38
N ASP A 159 16.30 12.63 21.64
CA ASP A 159 16.92 13.28 22.81
C ASP A 159 18.46 13.19 22.82
N ARG A 160 19.03 12.25 22.06
CA ARG A 160 20.50 12.13 21.90
C ARG A 160 21.05 13.12 20.88
N HIS A 161 20.20 13.72 20.05
CA HIS A 161 20.55 14.59 18.94
C HIS A 161 20.22 16.07 19.27
N THR A 162 20.58 16.54 20.47
CA THR A 162 20.33 17.93 20.87
C THR A 162 21.33 18.89 20.23
N GLY A 163 20.82 19.97 19.63
CA GLY A 163 21.63 21.14 19.22
C GLY A 163 22.09 21.16 17.75
N ALA A 164 21.75 20.15 16.94
CA ALA A 164 22.01 20.13 15.51
C ALA A 164 20.73 19.85 14.71
N PRO A 165 20.55 20.47 13.52
CA PRO A 165 19.48 20.09 12.60
C PRO A 165 19.58 18.61 12.22
N LEU A 166 18.44 17.92 12.19
CA LEU A 166 18.34 16.50 11.83
C LEU A 166 17.21 16.30 10.81
N ASP A 167 17.35 15.31 9.94
CA ASP A 167 16.27 14.91 9.03
C ASP A 167 15.34 13.92 9.76
N ILE A 168 14.17 14.41 10.17
CA ILE A 168 13.20 13.62 10.93
C ILE A 168 12.65 12.45 10.10
N HIS A 169 12.67 12.54 8.77
CA HIS A 169 12.07 11.54 7.90
C HIS A 169 12.76 10.18 7.98
N ASP A 170 14.08 10.17 8.12
CA ASP A 170 14.84 8.92 8.24
C ASP A 170 14.52 8.20 9.57
N HIS A 171 14.32 8.94 10.67
CA HIS A 171 13.92 8.38 11.96
C HIS A 171 12.45 7.93 11.97
N MET A 172 11.55 8.71 11.38
CA MET A 172 10.13 8.36 11.25
C MET A 172 9.95 7.12 10.39
N SER A 173 10.64 7.02 9.25
CA SER A 173 10.53 5.86 8.37
C SER A 173 10.89 4.56 9.08
N VAL A 174 11.99 4.55 9.83
CA VAL A 174 12.40 3.36 10.59
C VAL A 174 11.41 3.03 11.70
N THR A 175 10.92 4.05 12.42
CA THR A 175 9.99 3.88 13.55
C THR A 175 8.64 3.36 13.09
N ILE A 176 8.10 3.91 12.00
CA ILE A 176 6.83 3.47 11.42
C ILE A 176 6.96 2.07 10.82
N THR A 177 8.05 1.74 10.14
CA THR A 177 8.26 0.36 9.64
C THR A 177 8.35 -0.65 10.78
N ARG A 178 9.06 -0.33 11.87
CA ARG A 178 9.08 -1.18 13.07
C ARG A 178 7.67 -1.34 13.64
N THR A 179 6.95 -0.24 13.78
CA THR A 179 5.59 -0.23 14.30
C THR A 179 4.67 -1.14 13.47
N LEU A 180 4.73 -1.05 12.14
CA LEU A 180 3.97 -1.90 11.23
C LEU A 180 4.33 -3.39 11.36
N LEU A 181 5.63 -3.70 11.51
CA LEU A 181 6.11 -5.07 11.70
C LEU A 181 5.60 -5.67 13.01
N GLU A 182 5.68 -4.92 14.11
CA GLU A 182 5.28 -5.39 15.43
C GLU A 182 3.75 -5.49 15.60
N THR A 183 2.99 -4.73 14.81
CA THR A 183 1.53 -4.69 14.88
C THR A 183 0.88 -5.59 13.83
N ALA A 184 0.76 -5.12 12.59
CA ALA A 184 0.04 -5.80 11.51
C ALA A 184 0.72 -7.11 11.09
N MET A 185 2.06 -7.13 11.04
CA MET A 185 2.80 -8.36 10.71
C MET A 185 2.98 -9.27 11.94
N GLY A 186 2.91 -8.70 13.15
CA GLY A 186 3.04 -9.42 14.40
C GLY A 186 4.41 -10.08 14.57
N VAL A 187 5.47 -9.42 14.11
CA VAL A 187 6.87 -9.86 14.20
C VAL A 187 7.67 -8.85 14.99
N ASP A 188 8.13 -9.24 16.18
CA ASP A 188 9.05 -8.41 16.97
C ASP A 188 10.44 -8.35 16.34
N ILE A 189 11.06 -7.17 16.42
CA ILE A 189 12.39 -6.90 15.89
C ILE A 189 13.41 -6.95 17.03
N GLU A 190 14.34 -7.89 16.96
CA GLU A 190 15.38 -7.98 17.97
C GLU A 190 16.40 -6.83 17.82
N PRO A 191 17.08 -6.39 18.91
CA PRO A 191 18.08 -5.33 18.82
C PRO A 191 19.17 -5.57 17.77
N LYS A 192 19.57 -6.84 17.57
CA LYS A 192 20.55 -7.25 16.57
C LYS A 192 20.07 -7.08 15.12
N GLU A 193 18.75 -7.07 14.91
CA GLU A 193 18.10 -6.98 13.59
C GLU A 193 17.85 -5.53 13.16
N LYS A 194 18.18 -4.52 13.99
CA LYS A 194 17.98 -3.09 13.67
C LYS A 194 18.61 -2.72 12.32
N HIS A 195 19.82 -3.21 12.03
CA HIS A 195 20.51 -2.93 10.76
C HIS A 195 19.77 -3.47 9.51
N LEU A 196 19.07 -4.61 9.64
CA LEU A 196 18.28 -5.19 8.54
C LEU A 196 17.06 -4.32 8.24
N LEU A 197 16.41 -3.80 9.27
CA LEU A 197 15.28 -2.88 9.14
C LEU A 197 15.70 -1.58 8.41
N HIS A 198 16.83 -0.98 8.81
CA HIS A 198 17.37 0.18 8.09
C HIS A 198 17.70 -0.13 6.63
N GLY A 199 18.31 -1.30 6.37
CA GLY A 199 18.60 -1.76 5.02
C GLY A 199 17.35 -1.94 4.16
N TYR A 200 16.27 -2.46 4.75
CA TYR A 200 14.96 -2.56 4.10
C TYR A 200 14.39 -1.18 3.74
N VAL A 201 14.30 -0.26 4.72
CA VAL A 201 13.77 1.10 4.50
C VAL A 201 14.57 1.85 3.43
N SER A 202 15.90 1.76 3.47
CA SER A 202 16.76 2.37 2.44
C SER A 202 16.51 1.75 1.07
N SER A 203 16.35 0.42 1.00
CA SER A 203 16.08 -0.26 -0.27
C SER A 203 14.74 0.15 -0.87
N VAL A 204 13.72 0.33 -0.03
CA VAL A 204 12.39 0.80 -0.43
C VAL A 204 12.46 2.23 -0.98
N LYS A 205 13.15 3.15 -0.29
CA LYS A 205 13.33 4.54 -0.73
C LYS A 205 14.01 4.60 -2.10
N GLU A 206 15.09 3.84 -2.30
CA GLU A 206 15.80 3.79 -3.58
C GLU A 206 14.97 3.15 -4.71
N LEU A 207 14.25 2.06 -4.41
CA LEU A 207 13.39 1.41 -5.39
C LEU A 207 12.24 2.32 -5.82
N SER A 208 11.61 3.00 -4.86
CA SER A 208 10.54 3.97 -5.10
C SER A 208 11.01 5.12 -6.00
N ASN A 209 12.23 5.62 -5.79
CA ASN A 209 12.84 6.61 -6.67
C ASN A 209 13.01 6.09 -8.12
N ILE A 210 13.46 4.84 -8.30
CA ILE A 210 13.59 4.23 -9.63
C ILE A 210 12.21 4.11 -10.30
N ILE A 211 11.20 3.65 -9.56
CA ILE A 211 9.83 3.51 -10.07
C ILE A 211 9.25 4.89 -10.44
N HIS A 212 9.47 5.90 -9.61
CA HIS A 212 9.07 7.27 -9.88
C HIS A 212 9.74 7.84 -11.13
N TYR A 213 11.03 7.52 -11.38
CA TYR A 213 11.67 7.83 -12.66
C TYR A 213 10.98 7.16 -13.84
N ARG A 214 10.49 5.93 -13.69
CA ARG A 214 9.71 5.27 -14.76
C ARG A 214 8.36 5.94 -14.97
N HIS A 215 7.67 6.40 -13.92
CA HIS A 215 6.40 7.14 -14.07
C HIS A 215 6.60 8.44 -14.84
N THR A 216 7.65 9.17 -14.49
CA THR A 216 7.89 10.55 -14.94
C THR A 216 8.64 10.65 -16.27
N LYS A 217 9.61 9.77 -16.53
CA LYS A 217 10.43 9.82 -17.75
C LYS A 217 9.82 8.97 -18.85
N ALA A 218 9.21 9.60 -19.85
CA ALA A 218 8.53 8.92 -20.95
C ALA A 218 9.36 7.80 -21.61
N TRP A 219 10.68 8.00 -21.77
CA TRP A 219 11.58 7.00 -22.38
C TRP A 219 11.90 5.80 -21.47
N LEU A 220 11.79 5.93 -20.14
CA LEU A 220 12.00 4.81 -19.19
C LEU A 220 10.74 3.98 -18.95
N ARG A 221 9.62 4.34 -19.58
CA ARG A 221 8.35 3.63 -19.46
C ARG A 221 8.35 2.28 -20.19
N SER A 222 9.07 2.18 -21.31
CA SER A 222 9.22 0.92 -22.05
C SER A 222 10.12 -0.04 -21.27
N ASP A 223 9.66 -1.26 -21.03
CA ASP A 223 10.46 -2.30 -20.36
C ASP A 223 11.75 -2.60 -21.13
N LEU A 224 11.70 -2.58 -22.46
CA LEU A 224 12.87 -2.79 -23.30
C LEU A 224 13.93 -1.71 -23.06
N VAL A 225 13.54 -0.43 -23.15
CA VAL A 225 14.46 0.70 -22.93
C VAL A 225 14.97 0.71 -21.48
N PHE A 226 14.09 0.43 -20.52
CA PHE A 226 14.45 0.34 -19.11
C PHE A 226 15.50 -0.75 -18.86
N SER A 227 15.36 -1.92 -19.51
CA SER A 227 16.28 -3.07 -19.34
C SER A 227 17.73 -2.76 -19.74
N PHE A 228 17.94 -1.83 -20.66
CA PHE A 228 19.26 -1.35 -21.07
C PHE A 228 19.78 -0.18 -20.22
N SER A 229 18.97 0.36 -19.31
CA SER A 229 19.36 1.47 -18.46
C SER A 229 20.21 1.02 -17.27
N LYS A 230 21.00 1.94 -16.71
CA LYS A 230 21.72 1.71 -15.44
C LYS A 230 20.80 1.33 -14.27
N TYR A 231 19.54 1.75 -14.32
CA TYR A 231 18.56 1.54 -13.26
C TYR A 231 18.08 0.08 -13.18
N ALA A 232 18.13 -0.69 -14.27
CA ALA A 232 17.63 -2.06 -14.29
C ALA A 232 18.39 -2.98 -13.33
N SER A 233 19.73 -2.85 -13.26
CA SER A 233 20.56 -3.64 -12.34
C SER A 233 20.26 -3.30 -10.89
N SER A 234 20.23 -2.00 -10.55
CA SER A 234 19.88 -1.53 -9.20
C SER A 234 18.47 -1.96 -8.81
N HIS A 235 17.49 -1.81 -9.70
CA HIS A 235 16.11 -2.23 -9.48
C HIS A 235 16.02 -3.72 -9.13
N LYS A 236 16.71 -4.60 -9.88
CA LYS A 236 16.75 -6.04 -9.59
C LYS A 236 17.41 -6.34 -8.25
N SER A 237 18.52 -5.68 -7.93
CA SER A 237 19.22 -5.91 -6.66
C SER A 237 18.40 -5.47 -5.45
N LEU A 238 17.74 -4.31 -5.56
CA LEU A 238 16.88 -3.76 -4.51
C LEU A 238 15.64 -4.64 -4.29
N LEU A 239 15.00 -5.09 -5.39
CA LEU A 239 13.90 -6.05 -5.32
C LEU A 239 14.28 -7.32 -4.58
N ASN A 240 15.43 -7.93 -4.92
CA ASN A 240 15.90 -9.14 -4.25
C ASN A 240 16.13 -8.92 -2.75
N SER A 241 16.66 -7.75 -2.36
CA SER A 241 16.85 -7.38 -0.95
C SER A 241 15.51 -7.26 -0.22
N ILE A 242 14.55 -6.54 -0.81
CA ILE A 242 13.21 -6.35 -0.26
C ILE A 242 12.46 -7.67 -0.14
N HIS A 243 12.39 -8.46 -1.21
CA HIS A 243 11.73 -9.77 -1.21
C HIS A 243 12.34 -10.75 -0.22
N LYS A 244 13.67 -10.72 -0.04
CA LYS A 244 14.32 -11.53 0.98
C LYS A 244 13.84 -11.14 2.38
N TYR A 245 13.80 -9.85 2.68
CA TYR A 245 13.34 -9.36 3.98
C TYR A 245 11.87 -9.72 4.25
N THR A 246 10.98 -9.49 3.28
CA THR A 246 9.55 -9.81 3.45
C THR A 246 9.29 -11.33 3.50
N MET A 247 10.10 -12.13 2.81
CA MET A 247 10.06 -13.59 2.93
C MET A 247 10.52 -14.05 4.32
N ASP A 248 11.56 -13.46 4.88
CA ASP A 248 12.03 -13.79 6.24
C ASP A 248 10.94 -13.48 7.29
N VAL A 249 10.24 -12.35 7.13
CA VAL A 249 9.06 -11.98 7.96
C VAL A 249 7.95 -13.03 7.85
N LEU A 250 7.60 -13.43 6.62
CA LEU A 250 6.60 -14.48 6.36
C LEU A 250 6.99 -15.80 7.04
N LEU A 251 8.24 -16.24 6.87
CA LEU A 251 8.71 -17.51 7.41
C LEU A 251 8.72 -17.50 8.95
N LYS A 252 9.19 -16.40 9.56
CA LYS A 252 9.18 -16.21 11.02
C LYS A 252 7.75 -16.30 11.56
N LYS A 253 6.80 -15.58 10.95
CA LYS A 253 5.41 -15.60 11.42
C LYS A 253 4.72 -16.94 11.16
N LYS A 254 4.97 -17.57 10.01
CA LYS A 254 4.40 -18.89 9.67
C LYS A 254 4.84 -19.95 10.67
N ALA A 255 6.12 -19.97 11.06
CA ALA A 255 6.63 -20.91 12.05
C ALA A 255 5.91 -20.75 13.40
N GLU A 256 5.73 -19.50 13.85
CA GLU A 256 4.99 -19.19 15.08
C GLU A 256 3.53 -19.68 15.02
N VAL A 257 2.81 -19.40 13.93
CA VAL A 257 1.41 -19.82 13.75
C VAL A 257 1.29 -21.35 13.74
N GLN A 258 2.21 -22.05 13.09
CA GLN A 258 2.22 -23.51 13.07
C GLN A 258 2.46 -24.12 14.46
N ILE A 259 3.36 -23.53 15.26
CA ILE A 259 3.60 -23.93 16.65
C ILE A 259 2.34 -23.70 17.50
N ASN A 260 1.70 -22.55 17.36
CA ASN A 260 0.48 -22.19 18.10
C ASN A 260 -0.68 -23.15 17.76
N ASN A 261 -0.86 -23.48 16.48
CA ASN A 261 -1.87 -24.44 16.04
C ASN A 261 -1.57 -25.86 16.56
N GLY A 262 -0.30 -26.29 16.54
CA GLY A 262 0.12 -27.58 17.08
C GLY A 262 -0.13 -27.71 18.59
N CYS A 263 0.22 -26.68 19.36
CA CYS A 263 0.00 -26.64 20.81
C CYS A 263 -1.50 -26.62 21.15
N SER A 264 -2.31 -25.89 20.38
CA SER A 264 -3.76 -25.82 20.56
C SER A 264 -4.44 -27.15 20.30
N ASN A 265 -4.05 -27.85 19.23
CA ASN A 265 -4.53 -29.20 18.93
C ASN A 265 -4.14 -30.20 20.04
N MET A 266 -2.92 -30.10 20.59
CA MET A 266 -2.46 -30.96 21.67
C MET A 266 -3.23 -30.72 22.98
N LYS A 267 -3.56 -29.46 23.31
CA LYS A 267 -4.41 -29.11 24.46
C LYS A 267 -5.85 -29.61 24.29
N GLN A 268 -6.41 -29.58 23.07
CA GLN A 268 -7.73 -30.15 22.80
C GLN A 268 -7.74 -31.69 22.90
N ILE A 269 -6.67 -32.36 22.45
CA ILE A 269 -6.52 -33.81 22.62
C ILE A 269 -6.38 -34.17 24.10
N ALA A 270 -5.59 -33.42 24.87
CA ALA A 270 -5.42 -33.63 26.30
C ALA A 270 -6.71 -33.39 27.11
N ASN A 271 -7.59 -32.49 26.65
CA ASN A 271 -8.88 -32.21 27.28
C ASN A 271 -10.05 -33.10 26.81
N ARG A 272 -9.83 -34.02 25.86
CA ARG A 272 -10.82 -35.08 25.57
C ARG A 272 -10.81 -36.07 26.72
N LYS A 273 -11.73 -35.88 27.68
CA LYS A 273 -12.05 -36.88 28.70
C LYS A 273 -12.23 -38.24 28.03
N ILE A 274 -11.48 -39.23 28.52
CA ILE A 274 -11.65 -40.65 28.20
C ILE A 274 -13.11 -41.00 28.52
N PRO A 275 -13.90 -41.54 27.57
CA PRO A 275 -15.25 -41.99 27.90
C PRO A 275 -15.12 -43.17 28.86
N ASN A 276 -15.57 -42.98 30.11
CA ASN A 276 -15.81 -44.11 31.01
C ASN A 276 -16.87 -44.98 30.36
N GLY A 277 -16.54 -46.26 30.18
CA GLY A 277 -17.41 -47.23 29.54
C GLY A 277 -18.68 -47.47 30.35
N GLU A 278 -19.81 -47.38 29.68
CA GLU A 278 -21.03 -48.10 30.04
C GLU A 278 -21.69 -48.60 28.75
N LYS A 279 -22.18 -49.84 28.83
CA LYS A 279 -22.69 -50.65 27.73
C LYS A 279 -24.16 -50.35 27.43
N ASP A 280 -24.55 -50.77 26.22
CA ASP A 280 -25.90 -51.13 25.75
C ASP A 280 -26.91 -49.98 25.54
N ASP A 281 -27.25 -49.66 24.28
CA ASP A 281 -28.26 -50.44 23.54
C ASP A 281 -28.42 -49.97 22.08
N MET A 282 -28.76 -50.94 21.24
CA MET A 282 -28.79 -50.90 19.78
C MET A 282 -30.17 -50.43 19.27
N LYS A 283 -30.27 -49.27 18.58
CA LYS A 283 -31.37 -48.98 17.64
C LYS A 283 -30.92 -48.15 16.43
N ALA A 284 -31.47 -48.53 15.28
CA ALA A 284 -31.05 -48.16 13.93
C ALA A 284 -31.86 -47.01 13.28
N SER A 285 -31.29 -46.48 12.19
CA SER A 285 -31.80 -45.50 11.21
C SER A 285 -31.86 -44.05 11.73
N ASN A 286 -31.53 -42.99 10.97
CA ASN A 286 -31.57 -42.78 9.53
C ASN A 286 -30.54 -41.70 9.13
N GLY A 287 -30.14 -41.68 7.85
CA GLY A 287 -29.13 -40.78 7.31
C GLY A 287 -29.41 -39.28 7.56
N ARG A 288 -28.36 -38.57 7.98
CA ARG A 288 -28.24 -37.12 7.87
C ARG A 288 -26.77 -36.77 7.66
N GLU A 289 -26.56 -35.86 6.71
CA GLU A 289 -25.31 -35.24 6.27
C GLU A 289 -24.45 -34.73 7.42
N PRO A 290 -23.12 -34.58 7.22
CA PRO A 290 -22.20 -34.23 8.30
C PRO A 290 -22.53 -32.85 8.88
N ASN A 291 -22.84 -32.86 10.18
CA ASN A 291 -23.00 -31.69 11.03
C ASN A 291 -21.87 -30.68 10.80
N LYS A 292 -22.24 -29.46 10.39
CA LYS A 292 -21.45 -28.27 10.72
C LYS A 292 -21.35 -28.21 12.23
N THR A 293 -20.16 -28.48 12.77
CA THR A 293 -19.83 -28.18 14.16
C THR A 293 -19.89 -26.66 14.31
N GLU A 294 -21.05 -26.15 14.70
CA GLU A 294 -21.16 -24.82 15.29
C GLU A 294 -20.34 -24.84 16.58
N ILE A 295 -19.13 -24.29 16.50
CA ILE A 295 -18.31 -24.00 17.67
C ILE A 295 -18.97 -22.83 18.39
N SER A 296 -19.77 -23.19 19.39
CA SER A 296 -20.32 -22.30 20.40
C SER A 296 -19.22 -21.48 21.10
N GLY A 297 -19.28 -20.16 20.97
CA GLY A 297 -19.19 -19.26 22.12
C GLY A 297 -17.83 -18.92 22.73
N THR A 298 -16.72 -19.06 22.00
CA THR A 298 -15.50 -18.29 22.33
C THR A 298 -15.54 -16.97 21.57
N GLU A 299 -15.35 -15.83 22.24
CA GLU A 299 -15.00 -14.58 21.55
C GLU A 299 -13.91 -14.91 20.52
N GLN A 300 -14.25 -14.83 19.23
CA GLN A 300 -13.28 -15.07 18.17
C GLN A 300 -12.23 -13.98 18.32
N ARG A 301 -11.08 -14.33 18.93
CA ARG A 301 -9.90 -13.47 19.01
C ARG A 301 -9.63 -12.98 17.60
N LYS A 302 -9.82 -11.69 17.36
CA LYS A 302 -9.59 -11.10 16.05
C LYS A 302 -8.09 -11.11 15.81
N LEU A 303 -7.68 -11.86 14.79
CA LEU A 303 -6.26 -12.10 14.52
C LEU A 303 -5.63 -10.89 13.84
N PRO A 304 -4.35 -10.59 14.12
CA PRO A 304 -3.57 -9.64 13.34
C PRO A 304 -3.54 -10.00 11.85
N PHE A 305 -3.31 -8.99 11.01
CA PHE A 305 -3.36 -9.09 9.55
C PHE A 305 -2.61 -10.30 8.99
N LEU A 306 -1.30 -10.43 9.27
CA LEU A 306 -0.49 -11.49 8.68
C LEU A 306 -0.89 -12.88 9.18
N GLU A 307 -1.22 -13.01 10.47
CA GLU A 307 -1.68 -14.28 11.03
C GLU A 307 -3.00 -14.73 10.40
N SER A 308 -3.95 -13.81 10.19
CA SER A 308 -5.22 -14.09 9.52
C SER A 308 -5.01 -14.62 8.10
N LEU A 309 -4.11 -13.99 7.34
CA LEU A 309 -3.76 -14.41 5.98
C LEU A 309 -3.10 -15.80 5.93
N ILE A 310 -2.14 -16.05 6.82
CA ILE A 310 -1.46 -17.36 6.89
C ILE A 310 -2.47 -18.46 7.22
N GLN A 311 -3.37 -18.25 8.20
CA GLN A 311 -4.38 -19.24 8.55
C GLN A 311 -5.32 -19.54 7.37
N LYS A 312 -5.79 -18.50 6.67
CA LYS A 312 -6.61 -18.68 5.46
C LYS A 312 -5.89 -19.44 4.36
N ALA A 313 -4.59 -19.20 4.20
CA ALA A 313 -3.77 -19.91 3.22
C ALA A 313 -3.51 -21.38 3.58
N LEU A 314 -3.31 -21.68 4.86
CA LEU A 314 -3.12 -23.06 5.35
C LEU A 314 -4.37 -23.92 5.18
N VAL A 315 -5.56 -23.31 5.28
CA VAL A 315 -6.85 -23.98 5.05
C VAL A 315 -7.16 -24.12 3.54
N GLY A 316 -6.44 -23.42 2.67
CA GLY A 316 -6.68 -23.42 1.23
C GLY A 316 -7.95 -22.68 0.83
N ASP A 317 -8.34 -21.66 1.59
CA ASP A 317 -9.55 -20.86 1.37
C ASP A 317 -9.30 -19.76 0.31
N THR A 318 -8.96 -18.55 0.76
CA THR A 318 -8.91 -17.35 -0.10
C THR A 318 -7.54 -17.08 -0.72
N PHE A 319 -6.45 -17.55 -0.08
CA PHE A 319 -5.08 -17.17 -0.43
C PHE A 319 -4.19 -18.41 -0.64
N THR A 320 -3.27 -18.34 -1.59
CA THR A 320 -2.09 -19.20 -1.62
C THR A 320 -0.96 -18.58 -0.78
N LEU A 321 0.09 -19.33 -0.45
CA LEU A 321 1.27 -18.75 0.21
C LEU A 321 1.95 -17.67 -0.65
N LYS A 322 1.87 -17.78 -1.98
CA LYS A 322 2.34 -16.75 -2.89
C LYS A 322 1.50 -15.48 -2.73
N ASP A 323 0.18 -15.61 -2.71
CA ASP A 323 -0.71 -14.46 -2.52
C ASP A 323 -0.44 -13.80 -1.17
N VAL A 324 -0.21 -14.59 -0.10
CA VAL A 324 0.17 -14.03 1.21
C VAL A 324 1.47 -13.23 1.11
N HIS A 325 2.50 -13.74 0.42
CA HIS A 325 3.76 -13.01 0.24
C HIS A 325 3.57 -11.70 -0.54
N GLU A 326 2.78 -11.72 -1.62
CA GLU A 326 2.44 -10.50 -2.40
C GLU A 326 1.62 -9.48 -1.56
N GLN A 327 0.74 -9.96 -0.66
CA GLN A 327 0.07 -9.09 0.30
C GLN A 327 1.03 -8.50 1.34
N ILE A 328 2.02 -9.27 1.81
CA ILE A 328 3.06 -8.74 2.71
C ILE A 328 3.86 -7.65 2.01
N ASP A 329 4.34 -7.89 0.79
CA ASP A 329 5.08 -6.88 0.02
C ASP A 329 4.25 -5.60 -0.15
N THR A 330 2.95 -5.75 -0.47
CA THR A 330 2.01 -4.63 -0.60
C THR A 330 1.86 -3.86 0.71
N PHE A 331 1.45 -4.53 1.80
CA PHE A 331 1.14 -3.87 3.06
C PHE A 331 2.38 -3.35 3.78
N MET A 332 3.51 -4.05 3.66
CA MET A 332 4.77 -3.54 4.20
C MET A 332 5.18 -2.26 3.48
N PHE A 333 5.07 -2.17 2.16
CA PHE A 333 5.32 -0.92 1.43
C PHE A 333 4.33 0.19 1.81
N GLU A 334 3.03 -0.03 1.54
CA GLU A 334 2.00 0.99 1.67
C GLU A 334 1.84 1.50 3.11
N GLY A 335 1.98 0.60 4.09
CA GLY A 335 1.73 0.90 5.49
C GLY A 335 2.80 1.75 6.15
N HIS A 336 4.05 1.74 5.65
CA HIS A 336 5.11 2.55 6.26
C HIS A 336 5.45 3.81 5.46
N ASP A 337 5.56 3.70 4.13
CA ASP A 337 6.08 4.79 3.28
C ASP A 337 5.14 6.01 3.33
N THR A 338 3.84 5.79 3.26
CA THR A 338 2.83 6.85 3.33
C THR A 338 2.74 7.48 4.72
N ALA A 339 2.71 6.65 5.78
CA ALA A 339 2.59 7.12 7.14
C ALA A 339 3.87 7.84 7.62
N SER A 340 5.06 7.40 7.20
CA SER A 340 6.30 8.11 7.51
C SER A 340 6.35 9.48 6.83
N ALA A 341 5.94 9.58 5.55
CA ALA A 341 5.87 10.85 4.86
C ALA A 341 4.88 11.82 5.53
N ALA A 342 3.65 11.36 5.81
CA ALA A 342 2.61 12.18 6.43
C ALA A 342 3.04 12.69 7.82
N THR A 343 3.57 11.81 8.66
CA THR A 343 4.00 12.18 10.02
C THR A 343 5.26 13.05 10.00
N SER A 344 6.18 12.86 9.05
CA SER A 344 7.33 13.76 8.87
C SER A 344 6.89 15.16 8.45
N MET A 345 5.94 15.27 7.51
CA MET A 345 5.36 16.55 7.10
C MET A 345 4.59 17.23 8.23
N LEU A 346 3.89 16.47 9.07
CA LEU A 346 3.24 16.97 10.28
C LEU A 346 4.28 17.58 11.23
N MET A 347 5.38 16.88 11.51
CA MET A 347 6.45 17.39 12.38
C MET A 347 7.05 18.69 11.84
N CYS A 348 7.34 18.75 10.54
CA CYS A 348 7.82 19.98 9.89
C CYS A 348 6.80 21.12 9.96
N SER A 349 5.50 20.81 9.82
CA SER A 349 4.42 21.79 9.87
C SER A 349 4.24 22.36 11.27
N LEU A 350 4.30 21.52 12.32
CA LEU A 350 4.23 21.94 13.71
C LEU A 350 5.45 22.79 14.09
N ALA A 351 6.65 22.36 13.69
CA ALA A 351 7.88 23.13 13.92
C ALA A 351 7.85 24.53 13.27
N SER A 352 7.12 24.69 12.17
CA SER A 352 6.97 25.96 11.45
C SER A 352 5.81 26.83 11.97
N LYS A 353 4.95 26.30 12.85
CA LYS A 353 3.75 26.97 13.38
C LYS A 353 3.65 26.77 14.91
N PRO A 354 4.49 27.45 15.70
CA PRO A 354 4.57 27.25 17.16
C PRO A 354 3.23 27.43 17.87
N GLU A 355 2.38 28.35 17.41
CA GLU A 355 1.06 28.61 17.96
C GLU A 355 0.06 27.47 17.76
N ILE A 356 0.24 26.67 16.70
CA ILE A 356 -0.55 25.46 16.47
C ILE A 356 0.03 24.32 17.32
N GLN A 357 1.36 24.21 17.36
CA GLN A 357 2.03 23.22 18.20
C GLN A 357 1.66 23.35 19.68
N GLU A 358 1.62 24.58 20.22
CA GLU A 358 1.23 24.84 21.61
C GLU A 358 -0.20 24.39 21.89
N LYS A 359 -1.15 24.68 20.97
CA LYS A 359 -2.54 24.21 21.11
C LYS A 359 -2.67 22.69 21.07
N CYS A 360 -1.94 22.02 20.18
CA CYS A 360 -1.90 20.55 20.15
C CYS A 360 -1.32 20.00 21.45
N TYR A 361 -0.28 20.63 22.00
CA TYR A 361 0.31 20.24 23.28
C TYR A 361 -0.65 20.43 24.45
N ASP A 362 -1.35 21.57 24.52
CA ASP A 362 -2.35 21.84 25.55
C ASP A 362 -3.52 20.85 25.50
N GLU A 363 -4.00 20.51 24.29
CA GLU A 363 -4.99 19.46 24.10
C GLU A 363 -4.49 18.11 24.65
N LEU A 364 -3.26 17.72 24.33
CA LEU A 364 -2.65 16.49 24.85
C LEU A 364 -2.55 16.50 26.39
N GLN A 365 -2.14 17.63 26.99
CA GLN A 365 -2.08 17.76 28.45
C GLN A 365 -3.47 17.62 29.09
N TRP A 366 -4.49 18.18 28.46
CA TRP A 366 -5.88 18.08 28.91
C TRP A 366 -6.40 16.63 28.83
N VAL A 367 -6.22 15.96 27.69
CA VAL A 367 -6.62 14.55 27.48
C VAL A 367 -5.94 13.62 28.48
N LEU A 368 -4.65 13.84 28.74
CA LEU A 368 -3.86 13.04 29.67
C LEU A 368 -4.07 13.42 31.15
N GLY A 369 -4.86 14.46 31.44
CA GLY A 369 -5.10 14.94 32.80
C GLY A 369 -3.84 15.40 33.52
N GLY A 370 -2.84 15.91 32.79
CA GLY A 370 -1.54 16.32 33.33
C GLY A 370 -0.66 15.16 33.83
N THR A 371 -0.95 13.92 33.42
CA THR A 371 -0.15 12.73 33.78
C THR A 371 0.64 12.20 32.58
N TYR A 372 1.81 11.62 32.85
CA TYR A 372 2.55 10.86 31.84
C TYR A 372 2.14 9.39 31.91
N ARG A 373 1.09 9.03 31.17
CA ARG A 373 0.63 7.64 30.97
C ARG A 373 0.58 7.29 29.47
N GLU A 374 0.52 6.00 29.17
CA GLU A 374 0.31 5.54 27.79
C GLU A 374 -1.05 6.01 27.24
N LEU A 375 -1.06 6.34 25.95
CA LEU A 375 -2.27 6.70 25.21
C LEU A 375 -3.11 5.46 24.92
N THR A 376 -4.42 5.61 25.11
CA THR A 376 -5.44 4.63 24.75
C THR A 376 -6.13 5.02 23.45
N LEU A 377 -6.89 4.09 22.85
CA LEU A 377 -7.66 4.39 21.65
C LEU A 377 -8.76 5.44 21.94
N GLU A 378 -9.29 5.41 23.16
CA GLU A 378 -10.29 6.38 23.63
C GLU A 378 -9.71 7.79 23.72
N ASP A 379 -8.45 7.95 24.13
CA ASP A 379 -7.78 9.26 24.19
C ASP A 379 -7.64 9.88 22.80
N LEU A 380 -7.33 9.07 21.77
CA LEU A 380 -7.18 9.56 20.39
C LEU A 380 -8.47 10.20 19.86
N ASN A 381 -9.64 9.68 20.27
CA ASN A 381 -10.93 10.23 19.86
C ASN A 381 -11.21 11.62 20.48
N GLU A 382 -10.50 11.98 21.56
CA GLU A 382 -10.63 13.30 22.20
C GLU A 382 -9.62 14.32 21.66
N MET A 383 -8.66 13.93 20.82
CA MET A 383 -7.67 14.82 20.20
C MET A 383 -8.23 15.55 18.96
N LYS A 384 -9.31 16.31 19.16
CA LYS A 384 -10.11 16.91 18.08
C LYS A 384 -9.43 18.09 17.39
N TYR A 385 -8.52 18.78 18.07
CA TYR A 385 -7.73 19.86 17.49
C TYR A 385 -6.57 19.30 16.68
N LEU A 386 -5.89 18.27 17.17
CA LEU A 386 -4.82 17.58 16.43
C LEU A 386 -5.33 16.89 15.15
N ASP A 387 -6.58 16.39 15.15
CA ASP A 387 -7.23 15.76 13.99
C ASP A 387 -7.62 16.77 12.88
N ARG A 388 -7.77 18.06 13.22
CA ARG A 388 -8.13 19.13 12.27
C ARG A 388 -6.91 19.75 11.61
#